data_AF-A0AAV9BVM2-F1
#
_entry.id   AF-A0AAV9BVM2-F1
#
_cell.length_a   1.000
_cell.length_b   1.000
_cell.length_c   1.000
_cell.angle_alpha   90.00
_cell.angle_beta   90.00
_cell.angle_gamma   90.00
#
_symmetry.space_group_name_H-M   'P 1'
#
loop_
_entity.id
_entity.type
_entity.pdbx_description
1 polymer ?
#
loop_
_entity_poly.entity_id
_entity_poly.type
_entity_poly.pdbx_seq_one_letter_code
_entity_poly.pdbx_strand_id
1 'polypeptide(L)' 'MPGLQAPGGCNNPCMVFKTDEYCCNSRSCGPTDYSKYFKGLCPDAYSYPKDDATSTFTCPRWV' A
#
# COMPACT_ATOMS: atom_id res chain seq x y z
N MET A 1 -3.51 -2.85 14.59
CA MET A 1 -4.23 -2.35 13.40
C MET A 1 -5.70 -2.76 13.52
N PRO A 2 -6.54 -2.02 14.26
CA PRO A 2 -7.96 -2.36 14.34
C PRO A 2 -8.59 -2.27 12.94
N GLY A 3 -9.39 -3.26 12.55
CA GLY A 3 -10.19 -3.21 11.33
C GLY A 3 -9.56 -3.78 10.05
N LEU A 4 -8.28 -4.16 10.04
CA LEU A 4 -7.66 -4.79 8.85
C LEU A 4 -7.47 -6.31 8.97
N GLN A 5 -7.70 -6.90 10.14
CA GLN A 5 -7.53 -8.34 10.33
C GLN A 5 -8.51 -9.15 9.47
N ALA A 6 -7.99 -10.18 8.80
CA ALA A 6 -8.75 -11.17 8.06
C ALA A 6 -8.31 -12.58 8.49
N PRO A 7 -9.13 -13.62 8.27
CA PRO A 7 -8.71 -15.00 8.51
C PRO A 7 -7.43 -15.32 7.73
N GLY A 8 -6.33 -15.57 8.44
CA GLY A 8 -5.03 -15.88 7.83
C GLY A 8 -4.27 -14.70 7.22
N GLY A 9 -4.64 -13.45 7.50
CA GLY A 9 -3.94 -12.32 6.91
C GLY A 9 -4.38 -10.93 7.39
N CYS A 10 -3.94 -9.91 6.66
CA CYS A 10 -4.26 -8.51 6.91
C CYS A 10 -4.66 -7.86 5.58
N ASN A 11 -5.88 -7.32 5.53
CA ASN A 11 -6.41 -6.66 4.35
C ASN A 11 -5.76 -5.28 4.17
N ASN A 12 -5.67 -4.83 2.91
CA ASN A 12 -5.35 -3.46 2.62
C ASN A 12 -6.51 -2.53 3.03
N PRO A 13 -6.25 -1.32 3.56
CA PRO A 13 -7.30 -0.38 3.96
C PRO A 13 -8.25 0.02 2.81
N CYS A 14 -7.81 0.03 1.56
CA CYS A 14 -8.71 0.26 0.42
C CYS A 14 -9.80 -0.83 0.34
N MET A 15 -9.44 -2.09 0.59
CA MET A 15 -10.37 -3.21 0.51
C MET A 15 -11.46 -3.13 1.60
N VAL A 16 -11.10 -2.64 2.78
CA VAL A 16 -11.99 -2.54 3.94
C VAL A 16 -12.86 -1.28 3.89
N PHE A 17 -12.23 -0.12 3.73
CA PHE A 17 -12.89 1.17 3.91
C PHE A 17 -13.44 1.76 2.61
N LYS A 18 -12.89 1.36 1.45
CA LYS A 18 -13.35 1.79 0.11
C LYS A 18 -13.43 3.31 -0.07
N THR A 19 -12.63 4.07 0.69
CA THR A 19 -12.56 5.52 0.59
C THR A 19 -11.45 5.95 -0.37
N ASP A 20 -11.57 7.15 -0.91
CA ASP A 20 -10.57 7.71 -1.81
C ASP A 20 -9.19 7.90 -1.13
N GLU A 21 -9.19 8.15 0.17
CA GLU A 21 -7.97 8.28 0.99
C GLU A 21 -7.08 7.02 0.90
N TYR A 22 -7.68 5.83 0.88
CA TYR A 22 -6.95 4.56 0.83
C TYR A 22 -6.86 3.96 -0.57
N CYS A 23 -7.89 4.18 -1.40
CA CYS A 23 -7.97 3.61 -2.74
C CYS A 23 -7.37 4.50 -3.84
N CYS A 24 -7.11 5.78 -3.56
CA CYS A 24 -6.48 6.69 -4.50
C CYS A 24 -7.17 6.78 -5.87
N ASN A 25 -8.52 6.74 -5.92
CA ASN A 25 -9.25 6.83 -7.18
C ASN A 25 -9.15 8.24 -7.79
N SER A 26 -8.97 9.26 -6.95
CA SER A 26 -8.64 10.61 -7.38
C SER A 26 -7.13 10.82 -7.57
N ARG A 27 -6.76 11.97 -8.16
CA ARG A 27 -5.35 12.30 -8.40
C ARG A 27 -4.56 12.60 -7.13
N SER A 28 -5.20 12.92 -6.01
CA SER A 28 -4.51 13.26 -4.77
C SER A 28 -4.70 12.18 -3.72
N CYS A 29 -3.63 11.48 -3.39
CA CYS A 29 -3.58 10.60 -2.22
C CYS A 29 -2.14 10.50 -1.73
N GLY A 30 -1.98 10.07 -0.48
CA GLY A 30 -0.67 9.97 0.16
C GLY A 30 -0.63 8.89 1.24
N PRO A 31 0.51 8.75 1.93
CA PRO A 31 0.69 7.73 2.94
C PRO A 31 -0.19 7.99 4.17
N THR A 32 -1.00 6.99 4.51
CA THR A 32 -1.81 6.89 5.72
C THR A 32 -1.12 6.06 6.79
N ASP A 33 -1.59 6.12 8.03
CA ASP A 33 -0.99 5.33 9.13
C ASP A 33 -1.05 3.81 8.87
N TYR A 34 -2.09 3.34 8.18
CA TYR A 34 -2.16 1.95 7.73
C TYR A 34 -1.07 1.61 6.70
N SER A 35 -0.90 2.45 5.67
CA SER A 35 0.14 2.21 4.66
C SER A 35 1.55 2.30 5.26
N LYS A 36 1.81 3.26 6.16
CA LYS A 36 3.10 3.39 6.85
C LYS A 36 3.44 2.16 7.67
N TYR A 37 2.45 1.50 8.27
CA TYR A 37 2.68 0.25 8.99
C TYR A 37 3.11 -0.88 8.05
N PHE A 38 2.40 -1.10 6.94
CA PHE A 38 2.81 -2.12 5.97
C PHE A 38 4.19 -1.82 5.40
N LYS A 39 4.48 -0.54 5.11
CA LYS A 39 5.78 -0.10 4.63
C LYS A 39 6.90 -0.28 5.66
N GLY A 40 6.59 -0.08 6.94
CA GLY A 40 7.55 -0.33 8.03
C GLY A 40 7.94 -1.80 8.18
N LEU A 41 7.04 -2.73 7.85
CA LEU A 41 7.31 -4.17 7.87
C LEU A 41 7.96 -4.66 6.58
N CYS A 42 7.52 -4.14 5.43
CA CYS A 42 8.01 -4.49 4.10
C CYS A 42 8.38 -3.20 3.33
N PRO A 43 9.60 -2.65 3.55
CA PRO A 43 10.02 -1.37 2.96
C PRO A 43 10.04 -1.34 1.44
N ASP A 44 10.21 -2.50 0.80
CA ASP A 44 10.29 -2.63 -0.66
C ASP A 44 8.91 -2.86 -1.31
N ALA A 45 7.88 -3.18 -0.52
CA ALA A 45 6.57 -3.50 -1.06
C ALA A 45 5.70 -2.25 -1.25
N TYR A 46 4.78 -2.29 -2.22
CA TYR A 46 3.72 -1.29 -2.33
C TYR A 46 2.82 -1.33 -1.11
N SER A 47 2.74 -0.21 -0.39
CA SER A 47 1.88 -0.08 0.80
C SER A 47 0.57 0.68 0.54
N TYR A 48 0.53 1.49 -0.52
CA TYR A 48 -0.65 2.19 -1.05
C TYR A 48 -0.51 2.37 -2.57
N PRO A 49 -1.58 2.71 -3.30
CA PRO A 49 -1.58 2.69 -4.77
C PRO A 49 -0.57 3.60 -5.49
N LYS A 50 -0.03 4.63 -4.84
CA LYS A 50 0.95 5.56 -5.43
C LYS A 50 2.31 5.53 -4.73
N ASP A 51 2.68 4.35 -4.22
CA ASP A 51 3.97 4.08 -3.55
C ASP A 51 5.09 3.70 -4.54
N ASP A 52 5.03 4.21 -5.78
CA ASP A 52 5.95 3.83 -6.85
C ASP A 52 7.41 4.18 -6.54
N ALA A 53 7.63 5.31 -5.87
CA ALA A 53 8.96 5.88 -5.63
C ALA A 53 9.90 4.97 -4.83
N THR A 54 9.35 4.08 -4.01
CA THR A 54 10.13 3.18 -3.13
C THR A 54 9.82 1.71 -3.35
N SER A 55 8.96 1.39 -4.31
CA SER A 55 8.46 0.02 -4.53
C SER A 55 8.59 -0.45 -5.98
N THR A 56 8.99 0.44 -6.90
CA THR A 56 9.23 0.08 -8.30
C THR A 56 10.66 -0.39 -8.48
N PHE A 57 10.82 -1.66 -8.83
CA PHE A 57 12.11 -2.25 -9.20
C PHE A 57 12.10 -2.58 -10.68
N THR A 58 13.19 -2.25 -11.37
CA THR A 58 13.40 -2.60 -12.77
C THR A 58 14.66 -3.42 -12.89
N CYS A 59 14.59 -4.51 -13.66
CA CYS A 59 15.75 -5.32 -14.02
C CYS A 59 16.23 -4.93 -15.42
N PRO A 60 17.55 -5.00 -15.70
CA PRO A 60 18.05 -4.90 -17.05
C PRO A 60 17.42 -5.98 -17.91
N ARG A 61 17.06 -5.64 -19.15
CA ARG A 61 16.39 -6.61 -20.03
C ARG A 61 17.35 -7.72 -20.49
N TRP A 62 18.66 -7.45 -20.56
CA TRP A 62 19.69 -8.35 -21.11
C TRP A 62 21.12 -8.02 -20.60
N VAL A 63 21.36 -8.06 -19.29
CA VAL A 63 22.73 -8.17 -18.75
C VAL A 63 22.86 -9.55 -18.12
#